data_AF-A0A920J3Z9-F1
#
_entry.id   AF-A0A920J3Z9-F1
#
_cell.length_a   1.000
_cell.length_b   1.000
_cell.length_c   1.000
_cell.angle_alpha   90.00
_cell.angle_beta   90.00
_cell.angle_gamma   90.00
#
_symmetry.space_group_name_H-M   'P 1'
#
loop_
_entity.id
_entity.type
_entity.pdbx_description
1 polymer ?
#
loop_
_entity_poly.entity_id
_entity_poly.type
_entity_poly.pdbx_seq_one_letter_code
_entity_poly.pdbx_strand_id
1 'polypeptide(L)'
;MELITEMIKKVFKKAIDVDLGDFPVLTYEEAIKKYGSDKPDLRNPLQFVEVKELFTDSDFKVFSDPANSEDSRIAALRVPNGEKLTRKKIDDYTNFVGQFGAKGLAYIRVIDLSSSKEGLQSPNT
;
A
#
# COMPACT_ATOMS: atom_id res chain seq x y z
N MET A 1 -15.82 -6.63 -23.63
CA MET A 1 -14.70 -7.21 -22.85
C MET A 1 -14.65 -8.72 -22.97
N GLU A 2 -15.78 -9.42 -22.89
CA GLU A 2 -15.84 -10.90 -22.88
C GLU A 2 -15.07 -11.58 -24.01
N LEU A 3 -15.17 -11.09 -25.26
CA LEU A 3 -14.46 -11.67 -26.40
C LEU A 3 -12.94 -11.76 -26.19
N ILE A 4 -12.33 -10.70 -25.65
CA ILE A 4 -10.88 -10.63 -25.44
C ILE A 4 -10.48 -11.50 -24.27
N THR A 5 -11.21 -11.43 -23.16
CA THR A 5 -10.93 -12.26 -21.97
C THR A 5 -11.01 -13.75 -22.31
N GLU A 6 -12.06 -14.16 -23.03
CA GLU A 6 -12.22 -15.56 -23.47
C GLU A 6 -11.14 -16.00 -24.45
N MET A 7 -10.70 -15.12 -25.35
CA MET A 7 -9.55 -15.40 -26.21
C MET A 7 -8.28 -15.64 -25.38
N ILE A 8 -7.99 -14.80 -24.39
CA ILE A 8 -6.81 -14.94 -23.53
C ILE A 8 -6.86 -16.24 -22.74
N LYS A 9 -8.00 -16.57 -22.10
CA LYS A 9 -8.20 -17.85 -21.39
C LYS A 9 -7.87 -19.04 -22.30
N LYS A 10 -8.42 -19.05 -23.53
CA LYS A 10 -8.18 -20.13 -24.50
C LYS A 10 -6.72 -20.22 -24.94
N VAL A 11 -6.05 -19.09 -25.16
CA VAL A 11 -4.63 -19.07 -25.55
C VAL A 11 -3.76 -19.67 -24.44
N PHE A 12 -3.95 -19.25 -23.19
CA PHE A 12 -3.18 -19.78 -22.05
C PHE A 12 -3.43 -21.28 -21.85
N LYS A 13 -4.69 -21.72 -21.93
CA LYS A 13 -5.03 -23.14 -21.80
C LYS A 13 -4.40 -23.99 -22.92
N LYS A 14 -4.37 -23.50 -24.16
CA LYS A 14 -3.79 -24.25 -25.28
C LYS A 14 -2.26 -24.23 -25.31
N ALA A 15 -1.64 -23.11 -24.93
CA ALA A 15 -0.20 -22.94 -25.03
C ALA A 15 0.56 -23.57 -23.87
N ILE A 16 0.01 -23.47 -22.64
CA ILE A 16 0.72 -23.86 -21.40
C ILE A 16 -0.16 -24.62 -20.40
N ASP A 17 -1.36 -25.06 -20.80
CA ASP A 17 -2.32 -25.83 -19.98
C ASP A 17 -2.78 -25.14 -18.68
N VAL A 18 -2.65 -23.80 -18.60
CA VAL A 18 -3.09 -23.01 -17.44
C VAL A 18 -4.53 -22.53 -17.63
N ASP A 19 -5.37 -22.78 -16.62
CA ASP A 19 -6.68 -22.14 -16.49
C ASP A 19 -6.55 -20.86 -15.66
N LEU A 20 -6.89 -19.73 -16.27
CA LEU A 20 -6.81 -18.41 -15.63
C LEU A 20 -8.05 -18.07 -14.79
N GLY A 21 -9.13 -18.85 -14.91
CA GLY A 21 -10.41 -18.54 -14.27
C GLY A 21 -10.99 -17.21 -14.75
N ASP A 22 -11.83 -16.59 -13.94
CA ASP A 22 -12.44 -15.30 -14.25
C ASP A 22 -11.55 -14.12 -13.88
N PHE A 23 -11.61 -13.09 -14.72
CA PHE A 23 -10.76 -11.92 -14.58
C PHE A 23 -11.45 -10.94 -13.63
N PRO A 24 -10.81 -10.57 -12.51
CA PRO A 24 -11.37 -9.56 -11.63
C PRO A 24 -11.43 -8.22 -12.36
N VAL A 25 -12.57 -7.54 -12.25
CA VAL A 25 -12.76 -6.20 -12.79
C VAL A 25 -12.64 -5.21 -11.64
N LEU A 26 -11.70 -4.28 -11.77
CA LEU A 26 -11.51 -3.17 -10.84
C LEU A 26 -11.79 -1.87 -11.59
N THR A 27 -12.50 -0.95 -10.95
CA THR A 27 -12.55 0.43 -11.42
C THR A 27 -11.18 1.09 -11.27
N TYR A 28 -10.92 2.12 -12.07
CA TYR A 28 -9.69 2.92 -11.93
C TYR A 28 -9.53 3.45 -10.49
N GLU A 29 -10.62 3.95 -9.91
CA GLU A 29 -10.62 4.46 -8.54
C GLU A 29 -10.21 3.38 -7.52
N GLU A 30 -10.77 2.17 -7.62
CA GLU A 30 -10.39 1.08 -6.72
C GLU A 30 -8.94 0.65 -6.90
N ALA A 31 -8.43 0.60 -8.14
CA ALA A 31 -7.06 0.23 -8.42
C ALA A 31 -6.06 1.23 -7.83
N ILE A 32 -6.32 2.54 -8.02
CA ILE A 32 -5.51 3.61 -7.43
C ILE A 32 -5.63 3.64 -5.90
N LYS A 33 -6.85 3.48 -5.37
CA LYS A 33 -7.09 3.47 -3.93
C LYS A 33 -6.38 2.30 -3.25
N LYS A 34 -6.48 1.08 -3.77
CA LYS A 34 -5.93 -0.12 -3.12
C LYS A 34 -4.45 -0.34 -3.43
N TYR A 35 -3.99 0.00 -4.64
CA TYR A 35 -2.66 -0.39 -5.12
C TYR A 35 -1.79 0.77 -5.62
N GLY A 36 -2.34 1.98 -5.77
CA GLY A 36 -1.60 3.13 -6.28
C GLY A 36 -1.14 2.98 -7.73
N SER A 37 -1.77 2.07 -8.48
CA SER A 37 -1.44 1.80 -9.89
C SER A 37 -2.70 1.46 -10.67
N ASP A 38 -2.76 1.95 -11.91
CA ASP A 38 -3.76 1.63 -12.92
C ASP A 38 -3.58 0.22 -13.53
N LYS A 39 -2.43 -0.43 -13.26
CA LYS A 39 -2.09 -1.80 -13.66
C LYS A 39 -1.62 -2.61 -12.44
N PRO A 40 -2.49 -2.85 -11.46
CA PRO A 40 -2.10 -3.46 -10.20
C PRO A 40 -1.61 -4.89 -10.38
N ASP A 41 -0.51 -5.26 -9.71
CA ASP A 41 -0.07 -6.64 -9.61
C ASP A 41 -0.86 -7.36 -8.51
N LEU A 42 -1.93 -8.06 -8.90
CA LEU A 42 -2.82 -8.77 -7.97
C LEU A 42 -2.19 -10.00 -7.29
N ARG A 43 -0.96 -10.36 -7.66
CA ARG A 43 -0.20 -11.41 -6.96
C ARG A 43 0.43 -10.88 -5.68
N ASN A 44 0.63 -9.57 -5.59
CA ASN A 44 1.11 -8.93 -4.36
C ASN A 44 -0.09 -8.70 -3.42
N PRO A 45 -0.12 -9.32 -2.22
CA PRO A 45 -1.25 -9.20 -1.30
C PRO A 45 -1.31 -7.84 -0.58
N LEU A 46 -0.28 -7.00 -0.72
CA LEU A 46 -0.20 -5.73 -0.02
C LEU A 46 -1.15 -4.70 -0.62
N GLN A 47 -1.89 -4.01 0.25
CA GLN A 47 -2.87 -3.00 -0.12
C GLN A 47 -2.71 -1.76 0.75
N PHE A 48 -2.96 -0.59 0.15
CA PHE A 48 -3.08 0.66 0.86
C PHE A 48 -4.40 0.73 1.62
N VAL A 49 -4.33 1.24 2.85
CA VAL A 49 -5.49 1.53 3.69
C VAL A 49 -5.52 3.04 3.94
N GLU A 50 -6.66 3.68 3.67
CA GLU A 50 -6.84 5.10 3.97
C GLU A 50 -6.92 5.30 5.48
N VAL A 51 -6.11 6.23 5.99
CA VAL A 51 -6.01 6.54 7.44
C VAL A 51 -6.09 8.04 7.71
N LYS A 52 -6.42 8.84 6.69
CA LYS A 52 -6.53 10.30 6.75
C LYS A 52 -7.36 10.81 7.93
N GLU A 53 -8.52 10.20 8.16
CA GLU A 53 -9.46 10.57 9.22
C GLU A 53 -8.87 10.43 10.63
N LEU A 54 -7.84 9.60 10.82
CA LEU A 54 -7.20 9.42 12.12
C LEU A 54 -6.30 10.61 12.51
N PHE A 55 -6.00 11.50 11.57
CA PHE A 55 -5.02 12.57 11.73
C PHE A 55 -5.61 13.98 11.63
N THR A 56 -6.93 14.13 11.43
CA THR A 56 -7.59 15.44 11.29
C THR A 56 -7.34 16.35 12.49
N ASP A 57 -7.41 15.79 13.70
CA ASP A 57 -7.21 16.49 14.97
C ASP A 57 -5.84 16.22 15.60
N SER A 58 -4.86 15.78 14.79
CA SER A 58 -3.50 15.49 15.29
C SER A 58 -2.70 16.77 15.51
N ASP A 59 -1.93 16.84 16.60
CA ASP A 59 -0.94 17.91 16.83
C ASP A 59 0.26 17.85 15.85
N PHE A 60 0.40 16.76 15.11
CA PHE A 60 1.52 16.55 14.21
C PHE A 60 1.22 17.06 12.80
N LYS A 61 1.65 18.30 12.53
CA LYS A 61 1.40 19.04 11.28
C LYS A 61 1.69 18.29 9.98
N VAL A 62 2.70 17.43 9.98
CA VAL A 62 3.06 16.61 8.81
C VAL A 62 1.91 15.68 8.38
N PHE A 63 1.05 15.26 9.31
CA PHE A 63 -0.16 14.50 9.00
C PHE A 63 -1.44 15.35 9.08
N SER A 64 -1.55 16.29 10.02
CA SER A 64 -2.78 17.09 10.13
C SER A 64 -2.99 18.02 8.93
N ASP A 65 -1.93 18.59 8.35
CA ASP A 65 -2.09 19.51 7.21
C ASP A 65 -2.61 18.76 5.96
N PRO A 66 -2.05 17.60 5.54
CA PRO A 66 -2.65 16.80 4.48
C PRO A 66 -4.00 16.17 4.87
N ALA A 67 -4.23 15.88 6.15
CA ALA A 67 -5.51 15.32 6.60
C ALA A 67 -6.69 16.29 6.42
N ASN A 68 -6.43 17.60 6.54
CA ASN A 68 -7.46 18.64 6.39
C ASN A 68 -7.55 19.22 4.97
N SER A 69 -6.70 18.80 4.03
CA SER A 69 -6.73 19.22 2.63
C SER A 69 -7.57 18.26 1.77
N GLU A 70 -8.51 18.78 0.97
CA GLU A 70 -9.36 17.94 0.11
C GLU A 70 -8.57 17.18 -0.97
N ASP A 71 -7.54 17.80 -1.54
CA ASP A 71 -6.68 17.24 -2.60
C ASP A 71 -5.58 16.29 -2.09
N SER A 72 -5.58 15.99 -0.79
CA SER A 72 -4.54 15.19 -0.13
C SER A 72 -5.07 13.85 0.36
N ARG A 73 -4.16 12.87 0.42
CA ARG A 73 -4.42 11.49 0.82
C ARG A 73 -3.39 11.04 1.86
N ILE A 74 -3.82 10.29 2.86
CA ILE A 74 -2.91 9.63 3.81
C ILE A 74 -3.25 8.16 3.85
N ALA A 75 -2.37 7.36 3.24
CA ALA A 75 -2.52 5.92 3.17
C ALA A 75 -1.41 5.20 3.92
N ALA A 76 -1.77 4.16 4.66
CA ALA A 76 -0.85 3.24 5.31
C ALA A 76 -0.69 1.98 4.46
N LEU A 77 0.53 1.42 4.46
CA LEU A 77 0.83 0.11 3.87
C LEU A 77 1.32 -0.82 4.98
N ARG A 78 0.52 -1.83 5.32
CA ARG A 78 0.93 -2.83 6.30
C ARG A 78 1.87 -3.85 5.65
N VAL A 79 3.11 -3.92 6.11
CA VAL A 79 4.06 -4.96 5.72
C VAL A 79 4.00 -6.11 6.75
N PRO A 80 3.57 -7.32 6.36
CA PRO A 80 3.62 -8.49 7.25
C PRO A 80 5.04 -8.79 7.70
N ASN A 81 5.22 -9.10 9.00
CA ASN A 81 6.54 -9.32 9.61
C ASN A 81 7.49 -8.10 9.49
N GLY A 82 6.94 -6.89 9.39
CA GLY A 82 7.70 -5.65 9.24
C GLY A 82 8.61 -5.32 10.43
N GLU A 83 8.38 -5.94 11.59
CA GLU A 83 9.25 -5.83 12.78
C GLU A 83 10.69 -6.28 12.53
N LYS A 84 10.88 -7.17 11.55
CA LYS A 84 12.20 -7.70 11.16
C LYS A 84 12.98 -6.77 10.23
N LEU A 85 12.37 -5.69 9.73
CA LEU A 85 13.05 -4.74 8.85
C LEU A 85 14.12 -3.99 9.64
N THR A 86 15.37 -4.06 9.18
CA THR A 86 16.46 -3.30 9.79
C THR A 86 16.32 -1.81 9.47
N ARG A 87 16.94 -0.94 10.28
CA ARG A 87 16.92 0.51 10.03
C ARG A 87 17.44 0.85 8.63
N LYS A 88 18.55 0.21 8.22
CA LYS A 88 19.11 0.36 6.87
C LYS A 88 18.08 0.09 5.76
N LYS A 89 17.31 -1.01 5.86
CA LYS A 89 16.26 -1.31 4.86
C LYS A 89 15.18 -0.23 4.81
N ILE A 90 14.82 0.33 5.96
CA ILE A 90 13.83 1.41 6.03
C ILE A 90 14.38 2.70 5.40
N ASP A 91 15.65 3.02 5.65
CA ASP A 91 16.30 4.16 5.01
C ASP A 91 16.40 3.96 3.48
N ASP A 92 16.71 2.73 3.02
CA ASP A 92 16.71 2.36 1.60
C ASP A 92 15.31 2.57 0.98
N TYR A 93 14.23 2.17 1.67
CA TYR A 93 12.85 2.43 1.23
C TYR A 93 12.50 3.92 1.23
N THR A 94 12.97 4.68 2.22
CA THR A 94 12.77 6.13 2.30
C THR A 94 13.42 6.82 1.10
N ASN A 95 14.64 6.43 0.75
CA ASN A 95 15.35 6.91 -0.44
C ASN A 95 14.62 6.51 -1.73
N PHE A 96 14.12 5.27 -1.80
CA PHE A 96 13.36 4.79 -2.95
C PHE A 96 12.10 5.62 -3.20
N VAL A 97 11.27 5.86 -2.18
CA VAL A 97 10.04 6.68 -2.35
C VAL A 97 10.36 8.15 -2.63
N GLY A 98 11.51 8.65 -2.16
CA GLY A 98 12.01 9.98 -2.47
C GLY A 98 12.20 10.23 -3.97
N GLN A 99 12.57 9.19 -4.74
CA GLN A 99 12.69 9.28 -6.21
C GLN A 99 11.35 9.53 -6.90
N PHE A 100 10.23 9.21 -6.23
CA PHE A 100 8.88 9.45 -6.71
C PHE A 100 8.26 10.73 -6.14
N GLY A 101 9.07 11.59 -5.50
CA GLY A 101 8.65 12.90 -4.98
C GLY A 101 8.17 12.91 -3.53
N ALA A 102 8.24 11.79 -2.82
CA ALA A 102 7.90 11.76 -1.40
C ALA A 102 8.96 12.52 -0.59
N LYS A 103 8.51 13.46 0.28
CA LYS A 103 9.41 14.22 1.16
C LYS A 103 9.94 13.40 2.35
N GLY A 104 9.33 12.26 2.63
CA GLY A 104 9.71 11.35 3.70
C GLY A 104 8.82 10.11 3.74
N LEU A 105 9.21 9.13 4.55
CA LEU A 105 8.47 7.90 4.79
C LEU A 105 8.31 7.71 6.30
N ALA A 106 7.14 8.06 6.82
CA ALA A 106 6.82 7.75 8.20
C ALA A 106 6.54 6.24 8.35
N TYR A 107 7.01 5.65 9.44
CA TYR A 107 6.80 4.24 9.72
C TYR A 107 6.55 4.02 11.21
N ILE A 108 5.82 2.94 11.50
CA ILE A 108 5.59 2.43 12.85
C ILE A 108 5.97 0.96 12.84
N ARG A 109 6.89 0.56 13.72
CA ARG A 109 7.22 -0.83 13.97
C ARG A 109 6.36 -1.35 15.11
N VAL A 110 5.56 -2.38 14.82
CA VAL A 110 4.71 -3.05 15.81
C VAL A 110 5.45 -4.29 16.30
N ILE A 111 5.91 -4.26 17.56
CA ILE A 111 6.61 -5.36 18.22
C ILE A 111 5.60 -6.22 19.00
N ASP A 112 4.72 -5.56 19.75
CA ASP A 112 3.67 -6.21 20.54
C ASP A 112 2.42 -5.34 20.61
N LEU A 113 1.30 -5.85 20.10
CA LEU A 113 0.02 -5.14 20.13
C LEU A 113 -0.63 -5.13 21.52
N SER A 114 -0.26 -6.07 22.39
CA SER A 114 -0.82 -6.16 23.75
C SER A 114 -0.19 -5.12 24.68
N SER A 115 1.07 -4.77 24.43
CA SER A 115 1.83 -3.76 25.19
C SER A 115 1.61 -2.35 24.63
N SER A 116 0.37 -1.85 24.68
CA SER A 116 -0.07 -0.50 24.27
C SER A 116 0.97 0.39 23.54
N LYS A 117 1.67 1.29 24.25
CA LYS A 117 2.68 2.20 23.65
C LYS A 117 4.07 1.59 23.59
N GLU A 118 4.44 0.73 24.53
CA GLU A 118 5.78 0.14 24.65
C GLU A 118 6.09 -0.86 23.53
N GLY A 119 5.05 -1.47 22.95
CA GLY A 119 5.15 -2.37 21.81
C GLY A 119 5.16 -1.65 20.46
N LEU A 120 5.14 -0.31 20.43
CA LEU A 120 5.22 0.49 19.21
C LEU A 120 6.52 1.29 19.18
N GLN A 121 7.35 1.07 18.15
CA GLN A 121 8.58 1.80 17.96
C GLN A 121 8.53 2.65 16.68
N SER A 122 8.77 3.95 16.80
CA SER A 122 8.84 4.91 15.68
C SER A 122 10.09 5.79 15.84
N PRO A 123 10.68 6.34 14.75
CA PRO A 123 11.92 7.13 14.82
C PRO A 123 11.94 8.27 15.83
N ASN A 124 10.77 8.81 16.17
CA ASN A 124 10.60 10.01 16.99
C ASN A 124 9.87 9.72 18.32
N THR A 125 9.91 8.47 18.81
CA THR A 125 9.39 8.10 20.15
C THR A 125 10.54 7.72 21.07
#